data_AF-A0ABD3KDM5-F1
#
_entry.id   AF-A0ABD3KDM5-F1
#
_cell.length_a   1.000
_cell.length_b   1.000
_cell.length_c   1.000
_cell.angle_alpha   90.00
_cell.angle_beta   90.00
_cell.angle_gamma   90.00
#
_symmetry.space_group_name_H-M   'P 1'
#
loop_
_entity.id
_entity.type
_entity.pdbx_description
1 polymer ?
#
loop_
_entity_poly.entity_id
_entity_poly.type
_entity_poly.pdbx_seq_one_letter_code
_entity_poly.pdbx_strand_id
1 'polypeptide(L)' 'MNWIQRKIYLYNVTFGLFMLDWWERYLFNTLVIVLMWFLIYNTSRYVTTFCKSIYGEAHQFEGAKWAWQFKRTDQPHRT' A
#
# COMPACT_ATOMS: atom_id res chain seq x y z
N MET A 1 -24.19 -36.15 2.46
CA MET A 1 -23.13 -35.19 2.86
C MET A 1 -21.88 -35.48 2.05
N ASN A 2 -21.62 -34.71 0.98
CA ASN A 2 -20.55 -34.96 0.00
C ASN A 2 -19.17 -34.49 0.49
N TRP A 3 -18.77 -34.97 1.66
CA TRP A 3 -17.47 -34.64 2.26
C TRP A 3 -16.29 -35.11 1.40
N ILE A 4 -16.43 -36.24 0.70
CA ILE A 4 -15.44 -36.76 -0.26
C ILE A 4 -15.26 -35.80 -1.45
N GLN A 5 -16.33 -35.23 -2.00
CA GLN A 5 -16.24 -34.29 -3.12
C GLN A 5 -15.52 -33.00 -2.71
N ARG A 6 -15.77 -32.52 -1.48
CA ARG A 6 -15.06 -31.34 -0.94
C ARG A 6 -13.57 -31.62 -0.74
N LYS A 7 -13.21 -32.84 -0.31
CA LYS A 7 -11.82 -33.29 -0.22
C LYS A 7 -11.16 -33.32 -1.61
N ILE A 8 -11.81 -33.91 -2.61
CA ILE A 8 -11.29 -34.00 -3.98
C ILE A 8 -11.09 -32.62 -4.61
N TYR A 9 -12.01 -31.68 -4.41
CA TYR A 9 -11.88 -30.32 -4.94
C TYR A 9 -10.70 -29.57 -4.30
N LEU A 10 -10.53 -29.67 -2.98
CA LEU A 10 -9.37 -29.11 -2.29
C LEU A 10 -8.06 -29.77 -2.73
N TYR A 11 -8.05 -31.09 -2.93
CA TYR A 11 -6.88 -31.78 -3.46
C TYR A 11 -6.59 -31.35 -4.89
N ASN A 12 -7.57 -31.23 -5.78
CA ASN A 12 -7.33 -30.79 -7.16
C ASN A 12 -6.79 -29.36 -7.24
N VAL A 13 -7.25 -28.42 -6.40
CA VAL A 13 -6.70 -27.05 -6.41
C VAL A 13 -5.33 -26.98 -5.75
N THR A 14 -5.10 -27.74 -4.67
CA THR A 14 -3.83 -27.71 -3.93
C THR A 14 -2.75 -28.53 -4.65
N PHE A 15 -3.07 -29.75 -5.07
CA PHE A 15 -2.20 -30.56 -5.93
C PHE A 15 -2.08 -29.96 -7.32
N GLY A 16 -3.13 -29.41 -7.95
CA GLY A 16 -3.01 -28.80 -9.29
C GLY A 16 -2.02 -27.64 -9.34
N LEU A 17 -1.96 -26.81 -8.29
CA LEU A 17 -0.92 -25.79 -8.14
C LEU A 17 0.46 -26.37 -7.78
N PHE A 18 0.50 -27.52 -7.10
CA PHE A 18 1.71 -28.23 -6.68
C PHE A 18 2.26 -29.21 -7.75
N MET A 19 1.43 -29.51 -8.76
CA MET A 19 1.66 -30.44 -9.87
C MET A 19 2.25 -29.77 -11.10
N LEU A 20 2.34 -28.43 -11.10
CA LEU A 20 3.21 -27.73 -12.06
C LEU A 20 4.58 -28.41 -12.02
N ASP A 21 5.09 -28.76 -13.20
CA ASP A 21 6.35 -29.47 -13.37
C ASP A 21 7.45 -28.77 -12.56
N TRP A 22 8.51 -29.48 -12.14
CA TRP A 22 9.51 -28.91 -11.21
C TRP A 22 9.97 -27.53 -11.69
N TRP A 23 10.14 -27.34 -13.00
CA TRP A 23 10.43 -26.06 -13.66
C TRP A 23 9.32 -25.00 -13.61
N GLU A 24 8.07 -25.38 -13.88
CA GLU A 24 6.93 -24.46 -13.88
C GLU A 24 6.69 -23.87 -12.49
N ARG A 25 7.02 -24.62 -11.45
CA ARG A 25 6.91 -24.18 -10.06
C ARG A 25 7.88 -23.05 -9.72
N TYR A 26 9.12 -23.11 -10.25
CA TYR A 26 10.05 -21.98 -10.17
C TYR A 26 9.54 -20.79 -10.96
N LEU A 27 9.03 -21.03 -12.18
CA LEU A 27 8.52 -19.97 -13.06
C LEU A 27 7.32 -19.24 -12.42
N PHE A 28 6.35 -19.96 -11.86
CA PHE A 28 5.20 -19.38 -11.19
C PHE A 28 5.59 -18.58 -9.94
N ASN A 29 6.53 -19.09 -9.14
CA ASN A 29 6.98 -18.40 -7.93
C ASN A 29 7.75 -17.11 -8.28
N THR A 30 8.60 -17.15 -9.32
CA THR A 30 9.26 -15.94 -9.86
C THR A 30 8.23 -14.95 -10.41
N LEU A 31 7.20 -15.41 -11.13
CA LEU A 31 6.13 -14.54 -11.63
C LEU A 31 5.35 -13.88 -10.49
N VAL A 32 5.02 -14.61 -9.41
CA VAL A 32 4.34 -14.04 -8.24
C VAL A 32 5.21 -13.01 -7.55
N ILE A 33 6.52 -13.27 -7.38
CA ILE A 33 7.46 -12.32 -6.79
C ILE A 33 7.57 -11.05 -7.65
N VAL A 34 7.72 -11.20 -8.97
CA VAL A 34 7.79 -10.07 -9.91
C VAL A 34 6.49 -9.29 -9.93
N LEU A 35 5.34 -9.97 -9.88
CA LEU A 35 4.02 -9.35 -9.86
C LEU A 35 3.76 -8.61 -8.54
N MET A 36 4.13 -9.19 -7.41
CA MET A 36 4.11 -8.53 -6.10
C MET A 36 5.02 -7.30 -6.10
N TRP A 37 6.24 -7.44 -6.60
CA TRP A 37 7.17 -6.32 -6.74
C TRP A 37 6.58 -5.21 -7.61
N PHE A 38 5.97 -5.56 -8.74
CA PHE A 38 5.32 -4.61 -9.64
C PHE A 38 4.15 -3.89 -8.97
N LEU A 39 3.31 -4.61 -8.24
CA LEU A 39 2.20 -4.04 -7.46
C LEU A 39 2.70 -3.07 -6.39
N ILE A 40 3.71 -3.47 -5.62
CA ILE A 40 4.31 -2.62 -4.59
C ILE A 40 4.95 -1.38 -5.22
N TYR A 41 5.69 -1.54 -6.31
CA TYR A 41 6.32 -0.41 -7.00
C TYR A 41 5.29 0.59 -7.52
N ASN A 42 4.23 0.12 -8.19
CA ASN A 42 3.15 0.99 -8.67
C ASN A 42 2.44 1.67 -7.50
N THR A 43 2.04 0.91 -6.48
CA THR A 43 1.36 1.44 -5.28
C THR A 43 2.24 2.45 -4.55
N SER A 44 3.53 2.17 -4.39
CA SER A 44 4.48 3.08 -3.75
C SER A 44 4.60 4.41 -4.49
N ARG A 45 4.54 4.42 -5.83
CA ARG A 45 4.53 5.64 -6.65
C ARG A 45 3.28 6.48 -6.41
N TYR A 46 2.12 5.84 -6.27
CA TYR A 46 0.89 6.53 -5.88
C TYR A 46 1.00 7.08 -4.45
N VAL A 47 1.37 6.24 -3.48
CA VAL A 47 1.48 6.62 -2.06
C VAL A 47 2.48 7.73 -1.84
N THR A 48 3.66 7.68 -2.48
CA THR A 48 4.67 8.75 -2.35
C THR A 48 4.20 10.08 -2.91
N THR A 49 3.37 10.07 -3.95
CA THR A 49 2.76 11.29 -4.50
C THR A 49 1.71 11.86 -3.53
N PHE A 50 0.87 11.01 -2.96
CA PHE A 50 -0.10 11.39 -1.92
C PHE A 50 0.56 11.85 -0.61
N CYS A 51 1.62 11.17 -0.15
CA CYS A 51 2.36 11.60 1.03
C CYS A 51 3.00 12.97 0.78
N LYS A 52 3.59 13.22 -0.39
CA LYS A 52 4.16 14.55 -0.70
C LYS A 52 3.10 15.66 -0.68
N SER A 53 1.89 15.43 -1.18
CA SER A 53 0.82 16.43 -1.09
C SER A 53 0.42 16.69 0.35
N ILE A 54 0.21 15.63 1.14
CA ILE A 54 -0.19 15.76 2.56
C ILE A 54 0.90 16.44 3.41
N TYR A 55 2.17 16.07 3.24
CA TYR A 55 3.28 16.71 3.95
C TYR A 55 3.43 18.19 3.57
N GLY A 56 3.25 18.52 2.30
CA GLY A 56 3.27 19.92 1.84
C GLY A 56 2.15 20.75 2.45
N GLU A 57 0.93 20.20 2.49
CA GLU A 57 -0.22 20.84 3.14
C GLU A 57 0.02 21.02 4.64
N ALA A 58 0.48 19.97 5.35
CA ALA A 58 0.77 20.04 6.78
C ALA A 58 1.80 21.12 7.13
N HIS A 59 2.86 21.26 6.32
CA HIS A 59 3.88 22.29 6.52
C HIS A 59 3.33 23.71 6.26
N GLN A 60 2.47 23.88 5.25
CA GLN A 60 1.79 25.15 4.97
C GLN A 60 0.86 25.55 6.14
N PHE A 61 0.11 24.59 6.70
CA PHE A 61 -0.76 24.84 7.85
C PHE A 61 0.03 25.25 9.09
N GLU A 62 1.14 24.57 9.38
CA GLU A 62 2.03 24.92 10.48
C GLU A 62 2.57 26.35 10.31
N GLY A 63 3.08 26.70 9.13
CA GLY A 63 3.56 28.05 8.82
C GLY A 63 2.48 29.13 8.97
N ALA A 64 1.26 28.86 8.47
CA ALA A 64 0.12 29.76 8.64
C ALA A 64 -0.26 29.93 10.11
N LYS A 65 -0.21 28.85 10.90
CA LYS A 65 -0.48 28.87 12.35
C LYS A 65 0.51 29.78 13.09
N TRP A 66 1.80 29.68 12.78
CA TRP A 66 2.83 30.57 13.34
C TRP A 66 2.64 32.02 12.93
N ALA A 67 2.27 32.29 11.67
CA ALA A 67 1.99 33.65 11.19
C ALA A 67 0.79 34.30 11.92
N TRP A 68 -0.28 33.53 12.13
CA TRP A 68 -1.44 33.97 12.92
C TRP A 68 -1.11 34.19 14.39
N GLN A 69 -0.25 33.35 14.97
CA GLN A 69 0.22 33.51 16.35
C GLN A 69 1.07 34.78 16.50
N PHE A 70 2.03 34.99 15.60
CA PHE A 70 2.91 36.16 15.62
C PHE A 70 2.12 37.46 15.46
N LYS A 71 1.17 37.50 14.52
CA LYS A 71 0.30 38.67 14.33
C LYS A 71 -0.63 38.94 15.53
N ARG A 72 -0.95 37.92 16.34
CA ARG A 72 -1.73 38.10 17.57
C ARG A 72 -0.88 38.70 18.68
N THR A 73 0.39 38.34 18.78
CA THR A 73 1.32 38.88 19.79
C THR A 73 1.73 40.32 19.49
N ASP A 74 1.68 40.74 18.22
CA ASP A 74 1.99 42.12 17.81
C ASP A 74 0.80 43.09 17.89
N GLN A 75 -0.40 42.67 18.31
CA GLN A 75 -1.51 43.61 18.50
C GLN A 75 -1.26 44.45 19.76
N PRO A 76 -0.99 45.76 19.66
CA PRO A 76 -0.92 46.61 20.83
C PRO A 76 -2.31 46.66 21.46
N HIS A 77 -2.36 46.44 22.77
CA HIS A 77 -3.56 46.62 23.57
C HIS A 77 -4.04 48.07 23.41
N ARG A 78 -4.98 48.30 22.49
CA ARG A 78 -5.73 49.54 22.38
C ARG A 78 -6.67 49.61 23.58
N THR A 79 -6.21 50.29 24.63
CA THR A 79 -7.03 50.93 25.66
C THR A 79 -7.74 52.14 25.08
#